data_AF-A0A9E5L847-F1
#
_entry.id   AF-A0A9E5L847-F1
#
_cell.length_a   1.000
_cell.length_b   1.000
_cell.length_c   1.000
_cell.angle_alpha   90.00
_cell.angle_beta   90.00
_cell.angle_gamma   90.00
#
_symmetry.space_group_name_H-M   'P 1'
#
loop_
_entity.id
_entity.type
_entity.pdbx_description
1 polymer ?
#
loop_
_entity_poly.entity_id
_entity_poly.type
_entity_poly.pdbx_seq_one_letter_code
_entity_poly.pdbx_strand_id
1 'polypeptide(L)'
;MYRIFTSLFLLLFSITLFSQEKVEDDFEGNGTITTWAPDAIVMNTAFSNPFKVGINTSNTVLRYEDNGAQYANVRFDISKKFDLSVKHTFTLKIYVPSNGLTGNQTNQVSLKLQDGSIGAPWSNQTEIIKAITLDTWQTVTFDFKNDSYINIDNASLIPIERKDFSRVLIQVNGENNNDRVIAYIDDFSYDGTIPSSNVDNNVDAVFNTLVWSDEFDGNGAIDTNKWHQQTEIPAGGNWYNSEVQHYTNRTNNSFVSDGTLKIKAIKESFTDQNVTKNYTSARLNSKYAFQYGKLEVRAKLPSIAGTWPAIWLLGKNINEDGGYWDNQGFGTTGWPFCGEIDVMEPNIPKTEILATWHWNNGSGYKYNSKGLATTNANTSQKFHIYTLIWNETSMKIYMNEILINEIETIKPFNQEFYILLNIAMGGNLGGAIDPNFISDSMEIDYIRVYQASSLSTNDNTINEKKIKVFPNPVNNQLEIRFANFSDTYQGTIYDLTGKKVHTFNHQSSQKTIDVSFLKSGFYLLNIKTNGYSKNFKILKN
;
A
#
# COMPACT_ATOMS: atom_id res chain seq x y z
N MET A 1 -11.10 -47.87 -29.50
CA MET A 1 -9.78 -47.27 -29.20
C MET A 1 -10.03 -45.83 -28.76
N TYR A 2 -10.37 -45.62 -27.50
CA TYR A 2 -10.60 -44.28 -26.92
C TYR A 2 -9.51 -44.03 -25.88
N ARG A 3 -8.64 -43.05 -26.13
CA ARG A 3 -7.67 -42.55 -25.14
C ARG A 3 -8.24 -41.30 -24.52
N ILE A 4 -8.51 -41.36 -23.22
CA ILE A 4 -8.83 -40.22 -22.37
C ILE A 4 -7.49 -39.58 -21.96
N PHE A 5 -7.26 -38.32 -22.33
CA PHE A 5 -6.20 -37.51 -21.76
C PHE A 5 -6.80 -36.66 -20.64
N THR A 6 -6.47 -37.00 -19.40
CA THR A 6 -6.68 -36.15 -18.23
C THR A 6 -5.45 -35.27 -18.06
N SER A 7 -5.56 -33.98 -18.39
CA SER A 7 -4.56 -32.97 -18.02
C SER A 7 -4.89 -32.44 -16.63
N LEU A 8 -4.02 -32.74 -15.66
CA LEU A 8 -4.04 -32.22 -14.31
C LEU A 8 -3.38 -30.83 -14.32
N PHE A 9 -4.16 -29.76 -14.16
CA PHE A 9 -3.62 -28.40 -13.93
C PHE A 9 -3.30 -28.25 -12.44
N LEU A 10 -2.00 -28.25 -12.10
CA LEU A 10 -1.54 -27.80 -10.79
C LEU A 10 -1.50 -26.26 -10.79
N LEU A 11 -2.47 -25.63 -10.13
CA LEU A 11 -2.40 -24.20 -9.79
C LEU A 11 -1.48 -24.04 -8.57
N LEU A 12 -0.25 -23.62 -8.82
CA LEU A 12 0.64 -23.07 -7.79
C LEU A 12 0.11 -21.69 -7.39
N PHE A 13 -0.63 -21.62 -6.29
CA PHE A 13 -0.91 -20.35 -5.61
C PHE A 13 0.38 -19.85 -4.97
N SER A 14 1.06 -18.91 -5.60
CA SER A 14 2.06 -18.07 -4.93
C SER A 14 1.32 -17.06 -4.05
N ILE A 15 1.18 -17.40 -2.77
CA ILE A 15 0.70 -16.48 -1.74
C ILE A 15 1.85 -15.51 -1.45
N THR A 16 1.78 -14.27 -1.97
CA THR A 16 2.65 -13.19 -1.49
C THR A 16 2.07 -12.69 -0.17
N LEU A 17 2.61 -13.23 0.93
CA LEU A 17 2.45 -12.64 2.25
C LEU A 17 3.14 -11.26 2.25
N PHE A 18 2.41 -10.20 2.61
CA PHE A 18 3.04 -8.94 3.00
C PHE A 18 3.78 -9.21 4.32
N SER A 19 5.10 -9.38 4.26
CA SER A 19 5.91 -9.57 5.46
C SER A 19 6.08 -8.21 6.13
N GLN A 20 5.75 -8.08 7.41
CA GLN A 20 6.45 -7.09 8.23
C GLN A 20 7.81 -7.69 8.54
N GLU A 21 8.88 -6.94 8.34
CA GLU A 21 10.22 -7.42 8.64
C GLU A 21 10.55 -7.04 10.07
N LYS A 22 10.92 -8.04 10.87
CA LYS A 22 11.55 -7.76 12.15
C LYS A 22 12.95 -7.21 11.90
N VAL A 23 13.48 -6.46 12.86
CA VAL A 23 14.88 -6.07 12.84
C VAL A 23 15.53 -6.80 14.01
N GLU A 24 16.02 -8.01 13.76
CA GLU A 24 16.62 -8.87 14.77
C GLU A 24 17.82 -9.65 14.20
N ASP A 25 18.79 -9.94 15.05
CA ASP A 25 19.91 -10.83 14.74
C ASP A 25 20.38 -11.54 16.01
N ASP A 26 20.28 -12.87 16.00
CA ASP A 26 20.78 -13.79 17.03
C ASP A 26 22.19 -14.30 16.69
N PHE A 27 22.76 -13.84 15.57
CA PHE A 27 24.06 -14.24 15.04
C PHE A 27 24.23 -15.75 14.81
N GLU A 28 23.15 -16.52 14.75
CA GLU A 28 23.13 -17.96 14.38
C GLU A 28 22.84 -18.16 12.89
N GLY A 29 22.75 -17.07 12.11
CA GLY A 29 22.51 -17.09 10.66
C GLY A 29 21.04 -17.14 10.27
N ASN A 30 20.13 -16.88 11.20
CA ASN A 30 18.69 -16.78 10.94
C ASN A 30 18.11 -15.36 11.09
N GLY A 31 18.94 -14.39 11.52
CA GLY A 31 18.58 -12.99 11.68
C GLY A 31 18.16 -12.30 10.38
N THR A 32 17.42 -11.20 10.51
CA THR A 32 16.98 -10.37 9.38
C THR A 32 18.01 -9.31 9.00
N ILE A 33 18.88 -8.93 9.92
CA ILE A 33 19.93 -7.93 9.66
C ILE A 33 21.07 -8.60 8.87
N THR A 34 21.28 -8.14 7.64
CA THR A 34 22.34 -8.68 6.75
C THR A 34 23.45 -7.68 6.43
N THR A 35 23.35 -6.46 6.95
CA THR A 35 24.17 -5.30 6.54
C THR A 35 25.12 -4.79 7.62
N TRP A 36 25.45 -5.63 8.61
CA TRP A 36 26.44 -5.28 9.63
C TRP A 36 27.76 -4.84 9.00
N ALA A 37 28.23 -3.67 9.38
CA ALA A 37 29.44 -3.04 8.87
C ALA A 37 30.26 -2.45 10.03
N PRO A 38 31.59 -2.64 10.03
CA PRO A 38 32.46 -2.01 11.01
C PRO A 38 32.75 -0.56 10.63
N ASP A 39 33.02 0.28 11.64
CA ASP A 39 33.68 1.56 11.48
C ASP A 39 34.86 1.63 12.46
N ALA A 40 36.07 1.63 11.92
CA ALA A 40 37.32 1.68 12.68
C ALA A 40 37.50 0.59 13.77
N ILE A 41 36.75 -0.52 13.68
CA ILE A 41 36.88 -1.71 14.54
C ILE A 41 37.22 -2.96 13.73
N VAL A 42 37.70 -3.99 14.44
CA VAL A 42 37.72 -5.37 13.93
C VAL A 42 36.41 -6.05 14.32
N MET A 43 35.63 -6.50 13.33
CA MET A 43 34.32 -7.12 13.53
C MET A 43 34.28 -8.55 12.98
N ASN A 44 33.62 -9.46 13.70
CA ASN A 44 33.25 -10.78 13.20
C ASN A 44 31.84 -11.17 13.69
N THR A 45 30.88 -11.29 12.78
CA THR A 45 29.46 -11.58 13.07
C THR A 45 29.16 -13.07 13.29
N ALA A 46 30.13 -13.97 13.08
CA ALA A 46 29.97 -15.41 13.25
C ALA A 46 31.05 -15.98 14.19
N PHE A 47 31.43 -15.22 15.22
CA PHE A 47 32.49 -15.60 16.14
C PHE A 47 31.97 -16.64 17.14
N SER A 48 32.69 -17.73 17.37
CA SER A 48 32.28 -18.74 18.37
C SER A 48 32.19 -18.11 19.76
N ASN A 49 31.01 -18.21 20.39
CA ASN A 49 30.74 -17.61 21.69
C ASN A 49 31.72 -18.14 22.76
N PRO A 50 32.63 -17.31 23.29
CA PRO A 50 33.61 -17.75 24.27
C PRO A 50 33.00 -17.90 25.69
N PHE A 51 31.80 -17.37 25.91
CA PHE A 51 31.15 -17.30 27.22
C PHE A 51 29.70 -17.83 27.16
N LYS A 52 29.49 -19.12 26.85
CA LYS A 52 28.15 -19.74 26.85
C LYS A 52 27.61 -19.99 28.27
N VAL A 53 27.28 -18.93 28.99
CA VAL A 53 26.86 -18.97 30.39
C VAL A 53 25.71 -18.00 30.67
N GLY A 54 24.92 -18.29 31.71
CA GLY A 54 23.86 -17.39 32.16
C GLY A 54 22.75 -17.22 31.12
N ILE A 55 22.46 -15.97 30.74
CA ILE A 55 21.35 -15.63 29.83
C ILE A 55 21.68 -15.82 28.35
N ASN A 56 22.93 -16.10 28.00
CA ASN A 56 23.36 -16.32 26.61
C ASN A 56 23.99 -17.70 26.47
N THR A 57 23.37 -18.54 25.64
CA THR A 57 23.83 -19.91 25.33
C THR A 57 24.06 -20.13 23.84
N SER A 58 24.07 -19.06 23.04
CA SER A 58 24.20 -19.09 21.58
C SER A 58 25.56 -19.66 21.17
N ASN A 59 25.63 -20.27 19.99
CA ASN A 59 26.87 -20.83 19.47
C ASN A 59 27.82 -19.77 18.96
N THR A 60 27.27 -18.75 18.33
CA THR A 60 27.97 -17.64 17.71
C THR A 60 27.46 -16.31 18.26
N VAL A 61 28.31 -15.29 18.16
CA VAL A 61 28.04 -13.91 18.61
C VAL A 61 28.77 -12.95 17.68
N LEU A 62 28.36 -11.68 17.69
CA LEU A 62 29.17 -10.61 17.12
C LEU A 62 30.34 -10.28 18.05
N ARG A 63 31.56 -10.45 17.55
CA ARG A 63 32.78 -9.94 18.20
C ARG A 63 33.08 -8.53 17.70
N TYR A 64 33.09 -7.59 18.63
CA TYR A 64 33.48 -6.19 18.47
C TYR A 64 34.87 -6.01 19.08
N GLU A 65 35.85 -5.52 18.33
CA GLU A 65 37.17 -5.15 18.87
C GLU A 65 37.60 -3.78 18.37
N ASP A 66 37.61 -2.81 19.28
CA ASP A 66 38.16 -1.49 19.09
C ASP A 66 39.59 -1.46 19.64
N ASN A 67 40.55 -1.02 18.83
CA ASN A 67 41.96 -0.89 19.20
C ASN A 67 42.37 0.58 19.44
N GLY A 68 41.40 1.42 19.84
CA GLY A 68 41.61 2.81 20.24
C GLY A 68 41.31 3.82 19.14
N ALA A 69 40.35 3.54 18.26
CA ALA A 69 39.98 4.45 17.18
C ALA A 69 38.94 5.47 17.64
N GLN A 70 39.05 6.71 17.13
CA GLN A 70 38.21 7.84 17.57
C GLN A 70 36.70 7.62 17.36
N TYR A 71 36.32 6.94 16.28
CA TYR A 71 34.94 6.74 15.85
C TYR A 71 34.53 5.26 15.84
N ALA A 72 35.22 4.42 16.62
CA ALA A 72 34.97 3.00 16.68
C ALA A 72 33.49 2.67 16.94
N ASN A 73 32.85 2.00 15.98
CA ASN A 73 31.49 1.50 16.14
C ASN A 73 31.22 0.32 15.21
N VAL A 74 30.13 -0.38 15.49
CA VAL A 74 29.50 -1.29 14.53
C VAL A 74 28.15 -0.72 14.16
N ARG A 75 27.75 -0.85 12.89
CA ARG A 75 26.46 -0.35 12.42
C ARG A 75 25.79 -1.32 11.49
N PHE A 76 24.51 -1.11 11.27
CA PHE A 76 23.80 -1.66 10.12
C PHE A 76 22.82 -0.62 9.58
N ASP A 77 22.53 -0.77 8.29
CA ASP A 77 21.56 0.04 7.58
C ASP A 77 20.33 -0.81 7.24
N ILE A 78 19.15 -0.26 7.46
CA ILE A 78 17.90 -0.82 6.96
C ILE A 78 17.40 -0.03 5.76
N SER A 79 16.74 -0.72 4.83
CA SER A 79 16.23 -0.12 3.59
C SER A 79 15.05 0.84 3.80
N LYS A 80 14.43 0.81 4.99
CA LYS A 80 13.26 1.60 5.36
C LYS A 80 13.49 2.34 6.66
N LYS A 81 12.66 3.35 6.92
CA LYS A 81 12.80 4.19 8.11
C LYS A 81 12.08 3.56 9.30
N PHE A 82 12.68 3.64 10.49
CA PHE A 82 12.00 3.28 11.74
C PHE A 82 10.83 4.22 12.01
N ASP A 83 9.74 3.66 12.55
CA ASP A 83 8.66 4.43 13.15
C ASP A 83 8.62 4.18 14.66
N LEU A 84 9.14 5.15 15.42
CA LEU A 84 9.24 5.04 16.87
C LEU A 84 7.99 5.52 17.62
N SER A 85 6.91 5.89 16.92
CA SER A 85 5.71 6.45 17.57
C SER A 85 4.93 5.43 18.40
N VAL A 86 4.96 4.15 18.00
CA VAL A 86 4.30 3.03 18.71
C VAL A 86 5.31 2.15 19.43
N LYS A 87 6.36 1.75 18.73
CA LYS A 87 7.40 0.80 19.17
C LYS A 87 8.75 1.48 19.15
N HIS A 88 9.40 1.57 20.29
CA HIS A 88 10.51 2.52 20.51
C HIS A 88 11.67 1.89 21.27
N THR A 89 11.71 0.57 21.34
CA THR A 89 12.65 -0.14 22.18
C THR A 89 13.57 -1.02 21.36
N PHE A 90 14.87 -0.86 21.58
CA PHE A 90 15.91 -1.73 21.05
C PHE A 90 16.55 -2.48 22.21
N THR A 91 16.87 -3.76 22.00
CA THR A 91 17.54 -4.60 22.99
C THR A 91 18.70 -5.33 22.36
N LEU A 92 19.72 -5.59 23.16
CA LEU A 92 20.80 -6.51 22.83
C LEU A 92 21.33 -7.18 24.10
N LYS A 93 21.93 -8.34 23.96
CA LYS A 93 22.80 -8.93 24.98
C LYS A 93 24.24 -8.49 24.73
N ILE A 94 24.95 -8.15 25.79
CA ILE A 94 26.38 -7.80 25.72
C ILE A 94 27.17 -8.43 26.85
N TYR A 95 28.41 -8.83 26.52
CA TYR A 95 29.45 -9.26 27.45
C TYR A 95 30.75 -8.53 27.13
N VAL A 96 31.34 -7.86 28.12
CA VAL A 96 32.66 -7.22 28.00
C VAL A 96 33.58 -7.84 29.06
N PRO A 97 34.59 -8.64 28.68
CA PRO A 97 35.53 -9.19 29.63
C PRO A 97 36.47 -8.11 30.15
N SER A 98 36.77 -8.11 31.45
CA SER A 98 37.68 -7.14 32.06
C SER A 98 39.10 -7.21 31.51
N ASN A 99 39.56 -8.39 31.06
CA ASN A 99 40.86 -8.56 30.39
C ASN A 99 40.88 -8.08 28.93
N GLY A 100 39.72 -7.74 28.36
CA GLY A 100 39.56 -7.26 26.99
C GLY A 100 39.55 -5.74 26.88
N LEU A 101 39.64 -5.02 28.00
CA LEU A 101 39.58 -3.57 28.07
C LEU A 101 40.87 -2.98 28.65
N THR A 102 41.26 -1.78 28.18
CA THR A 102 42.32 -0.98 28.79
C THR A 102 41.78 0.33 29.37
N GLY A 103 42.57 1.02 30.19
CA GLY A 103 42.21 2.34 30.71
C GLY A 103 41.20 2.32 31.87
N ASN A 104 40.61 3.48 32.15
CA ASN A 104 39.80 3.74 33.35
C ASN A 104 38.45 4.42 33.03
N GLN A 105 38.03 4.42 31.77
CA GLN A 105 36.78 5.06 31.35
C GLN A 105 35.55 4.30 31.86
N THR A 106 34.41 4.99 31.92
CA THR A 106 33.14 4.39 32.34
C THR A 106 32.74 3.28 31.38
N ASN A 107 32.50 2.08 31.91
CA ASN A 107 32.00 0.95 31.14
C ASN A 107 30.58 1.25 30.68
N GLN A 108 30.44 1.51 29.38
CA GLN A 108 29.17 1.88 28.78
C GLN A 108 29.07 1.39 27.35
N VAL A 109 27.83 1.31 26.88
CA VAL A 109 27.46 1.10 25.49
C VAL A 109 26.45 2.16 25.09
N SER A 110 26.57 2.66 23.88
CA SER A 110 25.57 3.54 23.29
C SER A 110 24.95 2.94 22.05
N LEU A 111 23.67 3.24 21.87
CA LEU A 111 22.93 2.95 20.65
C LEU A 111 22.52 4.27 20.03
N LYS A 112 22.91 4.45 18.76
CA LYS A 112 22.67 5.67 17.99
C LYS A 112 21.75 5.39 16.81
N LEU A 113 20.82 6.29 16.57
CA LEU A 113 19.96 6.30 15.40
C LEU A 113 20.33 7.47 14.50
N GLN A 114 20.48 7.20 13.20
CA GLN A 114 20.88 8.18 12.19
C GLN A 114 20.02 8.07 10.93
N ASP A 115 19.94 9.15 10.15
CA ASP A 115 19.52 9.04 8.75
C ASP A 115 20.70 8.58 7.89
N GLY A 116 20.72 7.28 7.57
CA GLY A 116 21.78 6.70 6.73
C GLY A 116 21.75 7.17 5.27
N SER A 117 20.73 7.92 4.82
CA SER A 117 20.57 8.35 3.43
C SER A 117 21.17 9.72 3.11
N ILE A 118 21.53 10.51 4.12
CA ILE A 118 22.16 11.82 3.92
C ILE A 118 23.68 11.71 3.85
N GLY A 119 24.33 12.70 3.25
CA GLY A 119 25.81 12.72 3.08
C GLY A 119 26.59 12.81 4.41
N ALA A 120 25.94 13.28 5.48
CA ALA A 120 26.53 13.38 6.81
C ALA A 120 25.62 12.78 7.90
N PRO A 121 25.42 11.44 7.96
CA PRO A 121 24.46 10.81 8.88
C PRO A 121 24.69 11.11 10.36
N TRP A 122 25.93 11.42 10.75
CA TRP A 122 26.26 11.81 12.12
C TRP A 122 25.66 13.16 12.52
N SER A 123 25.33 14.05 11.57
CA SER A 123 24.85 15.40 11.88
C SER A 123 23.43 15.46 12.43
N ASN A 124 22.63 14.39 12.27
CA ASN A 124 21.26 14.31 12.77
C ASN A 124 21.05 13.13 13.72
N GLN A 125 22.12 12.67 14.38
CA GLN A 125 22.04 11.49 15.23
C GLN A 125 21.30 11.75 16.55
N THR A 126 20.64 10.70 17.02
CA THR A 126 20.10 10.59 18.39
C THR A 126 20.79 9.43 19.09
N GLU A 127 21.25 9.63 20.32
CA GLU A 127 22.00 8.64 21.10
C GLU A 127 21.35 8.36 22.46
N ILE A 128 21.34 7.09 22.88
CA ILE A 128 21.10 6.68 24.27
C ILE A 128 22.34 5.94 24.77
N ILE A 129 22.80 6.30 25.98
CA ILE A 129 23.98 5.71 26.63
C ILE A 129 23.52 4.91 27.84
N LYS A 130 24.03 3.69 27.99
CA LYS A 130 23.75 2.79 29.11
C LYS A 130 25.04 2.29 29.73
N ALA A 131 25.11 2.30 31.06
CA ALA A 131 26.20 1.68 31.79
C ALA A 131 26.13 0.15 31.65
N ILE A 132 27.28 -0.51 31.62
CA ILE A 132 27.38 -1.98 31.55
C ILE A 132 28.28 -2.53 32.65
N THR A 133 27.99 -3.75 33.08
CA THR A 133 28.82 -4.49 34.04
C THR A 133 29.78 -5.42 33.30
N LEU A 134 31.05 -5.46 33.70
CA LEU A 134 32.04 -6.36 33.11
C LEU A 134 31.82 -7.82 33.55
N ASP A 135 32.39 -8.74 32.78
CA ASP A 135 32.47 -10.18 33.09
C ASP A 135 31.13 -10.91 33.27
N THR A 136 30.02 -10.33 32.79
CA THR A 136 28.70 -10.96 32.79
C THR A 136 27.92 -10.65 31.53
N TRP A 137 27.11 -11.61 31.06
CA TRP A 137 26.08 -11.33 30.07
C TRP A 137 24.98 -10.52 30.72
N GLN A 138 24.53 -9.48 30.02
CA GLN A 138 23.38 -8.68 30.42
C GLN A 138 22.58 -8.27 29.19
N THR A 139 21.26 -8.16 29.35
CA THR A 139 20.40 -7.53 28.34
C THR A 139 20.37 -6.04 28.61
N VAL A 140 20.74 -5.24 27.60
CA VAL A 140 20.65 -3.79 27.62
C VAL A 140 19.48 -3.37 26.76
N THR A 141 18.63 -2.51 27.31
CA THR A 141 17.43 -1.97 26.66
C THR A 141 17.57 -0.47 26.48
N PHE A 142 17.34 0.00 25.25
CA PHE A 142 17.35 1.40 24.86
C PHE A 142 15.93 1.79 24.45
N ASP A 143 15.27 2.60 25.27
CA ASP A 143 13.90 3.05 25.08
C ASP A 143 13.89 4.52 24.64
N PHE A 144 13.68 4.79 23.36
CA PHE A 144 13.70 6.14 22.77
C PHE A 144 12.53 7.03 23.16
N LYS A 145 11.62 6.55 24.00
CA LYS A 145 10.53 7.32 24.59
C LYS A 145 10.81 7.68 26.04
N ASN A 146 11.29 6.72 26.84
CA ASN A 146 11.35 6.82 28.29
C ASN A 146 12.77 7.05 28.83
N ASP A 147 13.81 6.67 28.09
CA ASP A 147 15.19 6.92 28.49
C ASP A 147 15.64 8.36 28.15
N SER A 148 16.66 8.83 28.88
CA SER A 148 17.36 10.05 28.49
C SER A 148 18.15 9.82 27.20
N TYR A 149 17.92 10.67 26.21
CA TYR A 149 18.61 10.66 24.92
C TYR A 149 19.33 12.00 24.67
N ILE A 150 20.28 11.97 23.75
CA ILE A 150 21.00 13.15 23.25
C ILE A 150 20.73 13.27 21.76
N ASN A 151 20.11 14.37 21.33
CA ASN A 151 20.11 14.77 19.93
C ASN A 151 21.37 15.60 19.68
N ILE A 152 22.18 15.23 18.68
CA ILE A 152 23.39 16.02 18.35
C ILE A 152 23.00 17.39 17.78
N ASP A 153 21.93 17.40 16.98
CA ASP A 153 21.28 18.62 16.52
C ASP A 153 20.13 18.97 17.47
N ASN A 154 20.34 20.02 18.26
CA ASN A 154 19.35 20.49 19.23
C ASN A 154 18.03 20.96 18.59
N ALA A 155 18.01 21.22 17.28
CA ALA A 155 16.78 21.58 16.56
C ALA A 155 15.97 20.35 16.11
N SER A 156 16.53 19.14 16.18
CA SER A 156 15.83 17.91 15.82
C SER A 156 14.65 17.64 16.75
N LEU A 157 13.55 17.14 16.18
CA LEU A 157 12.39 16.65 16.93
C LEU A 157 12.79 15.54 17.91
N ILE A 158 11.91 15.28 18.88
CA ILE A 158 12.09 14.16 19.80
C ILE A 158 12.06 12.82 19.03
N PRO A 159 12.75 11.77 19.49
CA PRO A 159 12.98 10.56 18.69
C PRO A 159 11.70 9.87 18.22
N ILE A 160 10.66 9.83 19.05
CA ILE A 160 9.37 9.19 18.71
C ILE A 160 8.56 9.94 17.63
N GLU A 161 8.92 11.19 17.34
CA GLU A 161 8.29 12.02 16.30
C GLU A 161 9.11 12.03 15.00
N ARG A 162 10.33 11.51 15.03
CA ARG A 162 11.21 11.44 13.86
C ARG A 162 10.91 10.24 12.98
N LYS A 163 11.07 10.44 11.66
CA LYS A 163 10.74 9.47 10.61
C LYS A 163 11.90 9.20 9.66
N ASP A 164 13.09 9.64 10.01
CA ASP A 164 14.26 9.65 9.13
C ASP A 164 15.35 8.66 9.56
N PHE A 165 15.19 7.97 10.69
CA PHE A 165 16.15 6.95 11.13
C PHE A 165 16.14 5.72 10.22
N SER A 166 17.27 5.41 9.57
CA SER A 166 17.50 4.16 8.81
C SER A 166 18.78 3.43 9.19
N ARG A 167 19.57 4.00 10.10
CA ARG A 167 20.85 3.43 10.52
C ARG A 167 20.86 3.29 12.02
N VAL A 168 21.31 2.13 12.49
CA VAL A 168 21.60 1.89 13.90
C VAL A 168 23.10 1.71 14.05
N LEU A 169 23.68 2.35 15.05
CA LEU A 169 25.07 2.17 15.45
C LEU A 169 25.12 1.72 16.91
N ILE A 170 26.01 0.78 17.20
CA ILE A 170 26.36 0.36 18.54
C ILE A 170 27.83 0.74 18.76
N GLN A 171 28.07 1.49 19.81
CA GLN A 171 29.40 1.93 20.19
C GLN A 171 29.67 1.54 21.64
N VAL A 172 30.72 0.76 21.85
CA VAL A 172 31.23 0.45 23.19
C VAL A 172 32.31 1.47 23.53
N ASN A 173 32.44 1.83 24.81
CA ASN A 173 33.42 2.81 25.32
C ASN A 173 33.18 4.30 24.97
N GLY A 174 32.30 4.61 24.01
CA GLY A 174 31.86 5.98 23.66
C GLY A 174 32.80 6.71 22.69
N GLU A 175 32.36 7.87 22.18
CA GLU A 175 33.15 8.67 21.23
C GLU A 175 34.40 9.28 21.87
N ASN A 176 35.48 9.38 21.09
CA ASN A 176 36.79 9.91 21.52
C ASN A 176 37.43 9.10 22.66
N ASN A 177 37.01 7.85 22.84
CA ASN A 177 37.71 6.92 23.71
C ASN A 177 38.74 6.13 22.90
N ASN A 178 40.02 6.25 23.26
CA ASN A 178 41.12 5.54 22.61
C ASN A 178 41.55 4.28 23.39
N ASP A 179 40.83 3.94 24.46
CA ASP A 179 41.06 2.70 25.18
C ASP A 179 40.57 1.51 24.36
N ARG A 180 41.38 0.45 24.30
CA ARG A 180 41.01 -0.80 23.64
C ARG A 180 39.82 -1.42 24.36
N VAL A 181 38.88 -1.99 23.59
CA VAL A 181 37.80 -2.82 24.12
C VAL A 181 37.45 -3.98 23.18
N ILE A 182 37.33 -5.16 23.77
CA ILE A 182 36.65 -6.30 23.15
C ILE A 182 35.27 -6.43 23.79
N ALA A 183 34.22 -6.52 22.97
CA ALA A 183 32.87 -6.85 23.41
C ALA A 183 32.29 -7.99 22.56
N TYR A 184 31.39 -8.75 23.16
CA TYR A 184 30.58 -9.76 22.49
C TYR A 184 29.13 -9.33 22.57
N ILE A 185 28.47 -9.21 21.42
CA ILE A 185 27.09 -8.74 21.28
C ILE A 185 26.27 -9.88 20.69
N ASP A 186 25.05 -10.04 21.20
CA ASP A 186 24.13 -11.07 20.73
C ASP A 186 22.66 -10.66 20.91
N ASP A 187 21.73 -11.40 20.33
CA ASP A 187 20.28 -11.22 20.44
C ASP A 187 19.86 -9.74 20.28
N PHE A 188 20.34 -9.09 19.23
CA PHE A 188 19.91 -7.74 18.89
C PHE A 188 18.47 -7.80 18.40
N SER A 189 17.59 -6.93 18.90
CA SER A 189 16.23 -6.80 18.38
C SER A 189 15.63 -5.42 18.59
N TYR A 190 14.82 -4.99 17.63
CA TYR A 190 13.85 -3.90 17.77
C TYR A 190 12.47 -4.49 18.08
N ASP A 191 11.74 -3.89 19.02
CA ASP A 191 10.44 -4.41 19.49
C ASP A 191 9.25 -4.16 18.54
N GLY A 192 9.50 -3.42 17.45
CA GLY A 192 8.58 -3.20 16.35
C GLY A 192 8.96 -3.97 15.08
N THR A 193 8.45 -3.49 13.96
CA THR A 193 8.72 -4.04 12.63
C THR A 193 8.93 -2.91 11.63
N ILE A 194 9.71 -3.17 10.59
CA ILE A 194 9.85 -2.28 9.44
C ILE A 194 9.13 -2.89 8.21
N PRO A 195 8.68 -2.08 7.24
CA PRO A 195 8.06 -2.60 6.03
C PRO A 195 9.06 -3.42 5.20
N SER A 196 8.70 -4.62 4.74
CA SER A 196 9.59 -5.50 3.96
C SER A 196 9.68 -5.16 2.46
N SER A 197 9.04 -4.08 1.98
CA SER A 197 8.97 -3.78 0.54
C SER A 197 8.93 -2.29 0.23
N ASN A 198 9.25 -1.92 -1.02
CA ASN A 198 9.23 -0.56 -1.58
C ASN A 198 7.84 0.08 -1.69
N VAL A 199 6.95 -0.19 -0.75
CA VAL A 199 5.65 0.49 -0.65
C VAL A 199 5.67 1.35 0.61
N ASP A 200 5.42 2.63 0.36
CA ASP A 200 5.59 3.79 1.22
C ASP A 200 4.83 3.71 2.57
N ASN A 201 5.38 4.36 3.59
CA ASN A 201 5.04 4.33 5.03
C ASN A 201 3.76 5.11 5.40
N ASN A 202 2.81 5.25 4.49
CA ASN A 202 1.44 5.45 4.94
C ASN A 202 0.92 4.08 5.37
N VAL A 203 0.04 4.02 6.37
CA VAL A 203 -0.85 2.85 6.50
C VAL A 203 -1.78 2.91 5.28
N ASP A 204 -1.24 2.64 4.09
CA ASP A 204 -2.02 2.49 2.89
C ASP A 204 -2.85 1.24 3.13
N ALA A 205 -4.15 1.45 3.29
CA ALA A 205 -5.09 0.37 3.53
C ALA A 205 -4.80 -0.75 2.52
N VAL A 206 -4.64 -1.98 3.01
CA VAL A 206 -4.27 -3.12 2.14
C VAL A 206 -5.43 -3.38 1.17
N PHE A 207 -5.36 -2.78 -0.01
CA PHE A 207 -6.35 -2.88 -1.07
C PHE A 207 -6.22 -4.22 -1.81
N ASN A 208 -6.61 -5.30 -1.14
CA ASN A 208 -6.49 -6.68 -1.63
C ASN A 208 -7.84 -7.34 -1.95
N THR A 209 -8.97 -6.67 -1.72
CA THR A 209 -10.29 -7.19 -2.08
C THR A 209 -10.69 -6.60 -3.42
N LEU A 210 -10.71 -7.42 -4.48
CA LEU A 210 -11.23 -7.00 -5.78
C LEU A 210 -12.74 -6.74 -5.65
N VAL A 211 -13.17 -5.50 -5.87
CA VAL A 211 -14.59 -5.08 -5.74
C VAL A 211 -15.25 -4.81 -7.08
N TRP A 212 -14.47 -4.49 -8.11
CA TRP A 212 -14.96 -4.32 -9.47
C TRP A 212 -13.84 -4.55 -10.48
N SER A 213 -14.16 -5.10 -11.65
CA SER A 213 -13.19 -5.29 -12.72
C SER A 213 -13.83 -5.44 -14.09
N ASP A 214 -13.02 -5.17 -15.11
CA ASP A 214 -13.23 -5.63 -16.47
C ASP A 214 -11.92 -6.12 -17.08
N GLU A 215 -11.91 -7.39 -17.49
CA GLU A 215 -10.74 -8.09 -18.07
C GLU A 215 -10.81 -8.10 -19.61
N PHE A 216 -11.90 -7.58 -20.19
CA PHE A 216 -12.07 -7.49 -21.64
C PHE A 216 -11.86 -8.81 -22.41
N ASP A 217 -12.24 -9.94 -21.80
CA ASP A 217 -12.16 -11.30 -22.38
C ASP A 217 -13.20 -11.57 -23.51
N GLY A 218 -13.96 -10.55 -23.92
CA GLY A 218 -14.99 -10.66 -24.95
C GLY A 218 -14.47 -10.49 -26.38
N ASN A 219 -15.40 -10.47 -27.34
CA ASN A 219 -15.11 -10.05 -28.71
C ASN A 219 -16.31 -9.27 -29.27
N GLY A 220 -16.07 -8.09 -29.85
CA GLY A 220 -17.10 -7.20 -30.38
C GLY A 220 -17.39 -5.99 -29.48
N ALA A 221 -18.67 -5.72 -29.20
CA ALA A 221 -19.07 -4.55 -28.42
C ALA A 221 -18.63 -4.64 -26.95
N ILE A 222 -18.49 -3.48 -26.29
CA ILE A 222 -18.18 -3.38 -24.86
C ILE A 222 -19.35 -3.89 -23.99
N ASP A 223 -19.07 -4.30 -22.75
CA ASP A 223 -20.11 -4.70 -21.79
C ASP A 223 -20.88 -3.47 -21.28
N THR A 224 -22.11 -3.29 -21.78
CA THR A 224 -22.98 -2.16 -21.39
C THR A 224 -23.51 -2.26 -19.97
N ASN A 225 -23.31 -3.36 -19.24
CA ASN A 225 -23.59 -3.42 -17.80
C ASN A 225 -22.49 -2.74 -16.99
N LYS A 226 -21.28 -2.63 -17.54
CA LYS A 226 -20.12 -2.01 -16.90
C LYS A 226 -19.82 -0.62 -17.42
N TRP A 227 -20.12 -0.36 -18.69
CA TRP A 227 -19.75 0.88 -19.37
C TRP A 227 -20.95 1.60 -19.98
N HIS A 228 -20.90 2.92 -19.93
CA HIS A 228 -21.78 3.84 -20.65
C HIS A 228 -20.95 4.62 -21.68
N GLN A 229 -21.47 4.78 -22.89
CA GLN A 229 -20.81 5.57 -23.95
C GLN A 229 -21.42 6.97 -23.97
N GLN A 230 -20.63 7.98 -23.61
CA GLN A 230 -21.07 9.37 -23.61
C GLN A 230 -20.98 9.93 -25.04
N THR A 231 -22.11 10.31 -25.62
CA THR A 231 -22.19 10.81 -27.00
C THR A 231 -22.77 12.21 -27.12
N GLU A 232 -23.48 12.68 -26.09
CA GLU A 232 -24.09 14.01 -26.07
C GLU A 232 -23.00 15.08 -26.01
N ILE A 233 -23.00 16.01 -26.97
CA ILE A 233 -22.05 17.13 -26.97
C ILE A 233 -22.53 18.16 -25.94
N PRO A 234 -21.64 18.67 -25.07
CA PRO A 234 -21.97 19.78 -24.20
C PRO A 234 -22.50 21.01 -24.95
N ALA A 235 -23.23 21.87 -24.23
CA ALA A 235 -23.68 23.15 -24.75
C ALA A 235 -22.53 23.94 -25.43
N GLY A 236 -22.75 24.38 -26.67
CA GLY A 236 -21.74 25.08 -27.48
C GLY A 236 -21.20 24.28 -28.68
N GLY A 237 -21.65 23.04 -28.87
CA GLY A 237 -21.41 22.26 -30.09
C GLY A 237 -19.96 21.77 -30.26
N ASN A 238 -19.17 21.82 -29.19
CA ASN A 238 -17.85 21.20 -29.10
C ASN A 238 -17.71 20.54 -27.72
N TRP A 239 -16.87 19.51 -27.65
CA TRP A 239 -16.34 19.06 -26.36
C TRP A 239 -15.48 20.18 -25.75
N TYR A 240 -15.18 20.04 -24.46
CA TYR A 240 -14.37 21.02 -23.73
C TYR A 240 -12.96 21.16 -24.32
N ASN A 241 -12.14 22.06 -23.75
CA ASN A 241 -10.71 22.15 -24.05
C ASN A 241 -10.31 22.33 -25.54
N SER A 242 -11.21 22.88 -26.37
CA SER A 242 -11.03 23.06 -27.82
C SER A 242 -10.79 21.75 -28.58
N GLU A 243 -11.34 20.65 -28.08
CA GLU A 243 -11.33 19.33 -28.70
C GLU A 243 -12.21 19.29 -29.98
N VAL A 244 -11.80 18.49 -30.98
CA VAL A 244 -12.41 18.53 -32.33
C VAL A 244 -13.07 17.23 -32.80
N GLN A 245 -13.21 16.24 -31.92
CA GLN A 245 -13.89 14.96 -32.21
C GLN A 245 -15.38 14.97 -31.87
N HIS A 246 -16.09 14.01 -32.43
CA HIS A 246 -17.33 13.47 -31.87
C HIS A 246 -17.03 12.18 -31.09
N TYR A 247 -17.60 12.02 -29.90
CA TYR A 247 -17.62 10.71 -29.24
C TYR A 247 -18.85 9.93 -29.69
N THR A 248 -18.68 8.66 -30.07
CA THR A 248 -19.77 7.82 -30.57
C THR A 248 -19.88 6.51 -29.79
N ASN A 249 -21.03 5.85 -29.89
CA ASN A 249 -21.27 4.51 -29.35
C ASN A 249 -21.02 3.39 -30.38
N ARG A 250 -20.39 3.70 -31.53
CA ARG A 250 -20.14 2.73 -32.59
C ARG A 250 -18.99 1.79 -32.22
N THR A 251 -19.08 0.54 -32.65
CA THR A 251 -18.01 -0.45 -32.54
C THR A 251 -16.75 -0.07 -33.34
N ASN A 252 -16.83 0.93 -34.23
CA ASN A 252 -15.66 1.48 -34.90
C ASN A 252 -14.74 2.24 -33.92
N ASN A 253 -15.31 2.83 -32.86
CA ASN A 253 -14.60 3.69 -31.93
C ASN A 253 -14.35 3.04 -30.56
N SER A 254 -15.15 2.06 -30.15
CA SER A 254 -14.91 1.26 -28.95
C SER A 254 -15.33 -0.19 -29.15
N PHE A 255 -14.39 -1.12 -28.98
CA PHE A 255 -14.64 -2.55 -29.14
C PHE A 255 -13.62 -3.37 -28.36
N VAL A 256 -13.98 -4.62 -28.07
CA VAL A 256 -13.13 -5.60 -27.42
C VAL A 256 -12.70 -6.64 -28.45
N SER A 257 -11.43 -7.00 -28.46
CA SER A 257 -10.91 -8.16 -29.20
C SER A 257 -9.64 -8.65 -28.51
N ASP A 258 -9.21 -9.88 -28.74
CA ASP A 258 -7.88 -10.36 -28.31
C ASP A 258 -7.53 -10.10 -26.83
N GLY A 259 -8.54 -10.11 -25.93
CA GLY A 259 -8.37 -9.86 -24.50
C GLY A 259 -8.18 -8.39 -24.10
N THR A 260 -8.41 -7.42 -25.00
CA THR A 260 -8.22 -5.99 -24.68
C THR A 260 -9.35 -5.11 -25.27
N LEU A 261 -9.69 -4.05 -24.55
CA LEU A 261 -10.50 -2.94 -25.05
C LEU A 261 -9.66 -2.04 -25.96
N LYS A 262 -10.24 -1.64 -27.09
CA LYS A 262 -9.70 -0.63 -28.00
C LYS A 262 -10.61 0.58 -27.99
N ILE A 263 -10.08 1.72 -27.58
CA ILE A 263 -10.66 3.03 -27.88
C ILE A 263 -9.92 3.58 -29.09
N LYS A 264 -10.63 3.82 -30.18
CA LYS A 264 -10.05 4.17 -31.48
C LYS A 264 -10.54 5.54 -31.95
N ALA A 265 -9.59 6.46 -32.10
CA ALA A 265 -9.82 7.73 -32.75
C ALA A 265 -9.63 7.58 -34.27
N ILE A 266 -10.51 8.17 -35.07
CA ILE A 266 -10.55 8.01 -36.54
C ILE A 266 -10.76 9.38 -37.19
N LYS A 267 -10.02 9.67 -38.26
CA LYS A 267 -10.32 10.77 -39.17
C LYS A 267 -11.46 10.38 -40.09
N GLU A 268 -12.65 10.85 -39.79
CA GLU A 268 -13.84 10.67 -40.63
C GLU A 268 -14.77 11.88 -40.46
N SER A 269 -15.42 12.29 -41.56
CA SER A 269 -16.50 13.27 -41.46
C SER A 269 -17.72 12.60 -40.85
N PHE A 270 -18.15 13.09 -39.70
CA PHE A 270 -19.27 12.54 -38.95
C PHE A 270 -20.19 13.66 -38.49
N THR A 271 -21.48 13.54 -38.82
CA THR A 271 -22.52 14.48 -38.40
C THR A 271 -23.42 13.79 -37.39
N ASP A 272 -23.49 14.36 -36.21
CA ASP A 272 -24.43 13.98 -35.16
C ASP A 272 -24.84 15.23 -34.39
N GLN A 273 -26.07 15.24 -33.84
CA GLN A 273 -26.64 16.38 -33.12
C GLN A 273 -26.56 17.70 -33.92
N ASN A 274 -26.72 17.61 -35.25
CA ASN A 274 -26.59 18.71 -36.22
C ASN A 274 -25.21 19.39 -36.27
N VAL A 275 -24.16 18.75 -35.75
CA VAL A 275 -22.78 19.24 -35.78
C VAL A 275 -21.92 18.25 -36.57
N THR A 276 -21.18 18.76 -37.55
CA THR A 276 -20.19 17.96 -38.29
C THR A 276 -18.80 18.13 -37.68
N LYS A 277 -18.14 17.02 -37.37
CA LYS A 277 -16.72 16.96 -36.97
C LYS A 277 -15.95 16.11 -37.99
N ASN A 278 -14.64 16.31 -38.04
CA ASN A 278 -13.74 15.57 -38.94
C ASN A 278 -13.03 14.40 -38.24
N TYR A 279 -13.37 14.16 -36.98
CA TYR A 279 -12.81 13.08 -36.18
C TYR A 279 -13.90 12.45 -35.32
N THR A 280 -13.78 11.15 -35.09
CA THR A 280 -14.60 10.41 -34.13
C THR A 280 -13.71 9.67 -33.15
N SER A 281 -14.25 9.39 -31.96
CA SER A 281 -13.59 8.62 -30.91
C SER A 281 -14.66 8.00 -29.99
N ALA A 282 -14.26 7.47 -28.84
CA ALA A 282 -15.18 7.06 -27.78
C ALA A 282 -14.78 7.67 -26.44
N ARG A 283 -15.80 7.93 -25.59
CA ARG A 283 -15.67 8.34 -24.20
C ARG A 283 -16.55 7.42 -23.36
N LEU A 284 -15.93 6.63 -22.49
CA LEU A 284 -16.59 5.61 -21.69
C LEU A 284 -16.64 6.04 -20.23
N ASN A 285 -17.80 5.89 -19.60
CA ASN A 285 -18.01 6.13 -18.18
C ASN A 285 -18.29 4.79 -17.50
N SER A 286 -17.60 4.47 -16.41
CA SER A 286 -17.92 3.27 -15.64
C SER A 286 -19.29 3.42 -14.96
N LYS A 287 -20.11 2.37 -15.05
CA LYS A 287 -21.35 2.21 -14.27
C LYS A 287 -21.09 1.78 -12.83
N TYR A 288 -19.83 1.85 -12.42
CA TYR A 288 -19.34 1.66 -11.07
C TYR A 288 -18.66 2.94 -10.60
N ALA A 289 -19.01 3.39 -9.41
CA ALA A 289 -18.36 4.49 -8.73
C ALA A 289 -17.87 3.97 -7.37
N PHE A 290 -16.74 4.49 -6.90
CA PHE A 290 -16.14 4.05 -5.65
C PHE A 290 -15.53 5.23 -4.91
N GLN A 291 -15.46 5.10 -3.60
CA GLN A 291 -14.71 5.99 -2.72
C GLN A 291 -13.60 5.17 -2.08
N TYR A 292 -12.36 5.63 -2.23
CA TYR A 292 -11.16 4.95 -1.76
C TYR A 292 -10.94 3.58 -2.40
N GLY A 293 -9.68 3.17 -2.49
CA GLY A 293 -9.28 1.93 -3.12
C GLY A 293 -7.95 2.04 -3.85
N LYS A 294 -7.59 0.93 -4.48
CA LYS A 294 -6.58 0.86 -5.52
C LYS A 294 -7.27 0.66 -6.86
N LEU A 295 -7.12 1.58 -7.78
CA LEU A 295 -7.46 1.41 -9.19
C LEU A 295 -6.19 1.02 -9.95
N GLU A 296 -6.23 -0.07 -10.72
CA GLU A 296 -5.18 -0.47 -11.66
C GLU A 296 -5.77 -0.52 -13.07
N VAL A 297 -5.15 0.19 -14.01
CA VAL A 297 -5.48 0.15 -15.43
C VAL A 297 -4.24 -0.24 -16.21
N ARG A 298 -4.25 -1.37 -16.90
CA ARG A 298 -3.12 -1.80 -17.74
C ARG A 298 -3.36 -1.42 -19.19
N ALA A 299 -2.58 -0.47 -19.71
CA ALA A 299 -2.85 0.11 -21.04
C ALA A 299 -1.58 0.43 -21.85
N LYS A 300 -1.78 0.54 -23.18
CA LYS A 300 -0.89 1.17 -24.18
C LYS A 300 -1.58 2.39 -24.76
N LEU A 301 -0.81 3.42 -25.05
CA LEU A 301 -1.35 4.71 -25.52
C LEU A 301 -1.19 4.90 -27.04
N PRO A 302 -2.05 5.70 -27.68
CA PRO A 302 -1.84 6.15 -29.05
C PRO A 302 -0.55 7.00 -29.18
N SER A 303 0.17 6.76 -30.28
CA SER A 303 1.47 7.35 -30.57
C SER A 303 1.41 8.61 -31.44
N ILE A 304 0.36 8.79 -32.24
CA ILE A 304 0.32 9.85 -33.26
C ILE A 304 0.00 11.21 -32.63
N ALA A 305 0.70 12.26 -33.08
CA ALA A 305 0.46 13.64 -32.66
C ALA A 305 -0.99 14.08 -32.92
N GLY A 306 -1.57 14.83 -31.99
CA GLY A 306 -2.99 15.20 -32.00
C GLY A 306 -3.87 14.31 -31.14
N THR A 307 -3.42 13.11 -30.74
CA THR A 307 -4.19 12.23 -29.85
C THR A 307 -3.96 12.58 -28.39
N TRP A 308 -5.04 12.72 -27.64
CA TRP A 308 -5.04 12.97 -26.20
C TRP A 308 -5.80 11.85 -25.49
N PRO A 309 -5.14 10.71 -25.21
CA PRO A 309 -5.70 9.64 -24.39
C PRO A 309 -5.75 10.06 -22.92
N ALA A 310 -6.81 9.67 -22.20
CA ALA A 310 -6.93 9.91 -20.78
C ALA A 310 -7.51 8.69 -20.04
N ILE A 311 -6.94 8.41 -18.87
CA ILE A 311 -7.51 7.53 -17.83
C ILE A 311 -7.69 8.41 -16.59
N TRP A 312 -8.93 8.67 -16.24
CA TRP A 312 -9.25 9.73 -15.28
C TRP A 312 -10.57 9.44 -14.59
N LEU A 313 -10.87 10.22 -13.56
CA LEU A 313 -12.09 10.06 -12.77
C LEU A 313 -12.74 11.42 -12.51
N LEU A 314 -14.07 11.42 -12.47
CA LEU A 314 -14.87 12.56 -12.01
C LEU A 314 -15.72 12.16 -10.81
N GLY A 315 -16.00 13.14 -9.95
CA GLY A 315 -16.94 12.96 -8.84
C GLY A 315 -18.30 12.51 -9.38
N LYS A 316 -18.90 11.48 -8.76
CA LYS A 316 -20.22 10.93 -9.15
C LYS A 316 -21.33 11.99 -9.16
N ASN A 317 -21.15 13.06 -8.40
CA ASN A 317 -22.06 14.18 -8.28
C ASN A 317 -21.91 15.25 -9.40
N ILE A 318 -21.04 15.03 -10.39
CA ILE A 318 -20.87 15.93 -11.54
C ILE A 318 -22.19 16.13 -12.28
N ASN A 319 -22.52 17.39 -12.57
CA ASN A 319 -23.52 17.77 -13.58
C ASN A 319 -22.79 17.91 -14.92
N GLU A 320 -22.99 16.95 -15.82
CA GLU A 320 -22.35 16.86 -17.12
C GLU A 320 -23.30 16.19 -18.12
N ASP A 321 -23.68 16.95 -19.15
CA ASP A 321 -24.57 16.52 -20.23
C ASP A 321 -24.14 15.15 -20.80
N GLY A 322 -25.10 14.23 -20.89
CA GLY A 322 -24.89 12.86 -21.36
C GLY A 322 -24.11 11.93 -20.44
N GLY A 323 -23.55 12.43 -19.33
CA GLY A 323 -22.81 11.64 -18.36
C GLY A 323 -23.70 10.59 -17.68
N TYR A 324 -23.18 9.37 -17.46
CA TYR A 324 -24.00 8.28 -16.90
C TYR A 324 -24.65 8.64 -15.57
N TRP A 325 -23.85 9.10 -14.59
CA TRP A 325 -24.35 9.37 -13.25
C TRP A 325 -25.25 10.61 -13.18
N ASP A 326 -25.03 11.60 -14.03
CA ASP A 326 -25.95 12.73 -14.17
C ASP A 326 -27.30 12.27 -14.73
N ASN A 327 -27.28 11.47 -15.79
CA ASN A 327 -28.50 10.82 -16.33
C ASN A 327 -29.21 9.90 -15.33
N GLN A 328 -28.51 9.39 -14.31
CA GLN A 328 -29.12 8.66 -13.20
C GLN A 328 -29.64 9.57 -12.07
N GLY A 329 -29.52 10.89 -12.20
CA GLY A 329 -30.02 11.89 -11.25
C GLY A 329 -29.06 12.24 -10.11
N PHE A 330 -27.77 11.89 -10.22
CA PHE A 330 -26.76 12.25 -9.19
C PHE A 330 -26.10 13.62 -9.42
N GLY A 331 -26.27 14.21 -10.61
CA GLY A 331 -25.66 15.49 -10.96
C GLY A 331 -26.19 16.64 -10.11
N THR A 332 -25.30 17.23 -9.33
CA THR A 332 -25.62 18.33 -8.40
C THR A 332 -24.56 19.42 -8.40
N THR A 333 -23.37 19.14 -8.93
CA THR A 333 -22.18 19.98 -8.76
C THR A 333 -21.45 20.10 -10.09
N GLY A 334 -21.16 21.32 -10.55
CA GLY A 334 -20.37 21.53 -11.78
C GLY A 334 -18.86 21.37 -11.55
N TRP A 335 -18.12 21.11 -12.61
CA TRP A 335 -16.66 21.17 -12.59
C TRP A 335 -16.17 22.61 -12.26
N PRO A 336 -15.09 22.81 -11.48
CA PRO A 336 -14.22 21.82 -10.84
C PRO A 336 -14.64 21.46 -9.39
N PHE A 337 -15.85 21.80 -8.95
CA PHE A 337 -16.30 21.55 -7.58
C PHE A 337 -16.58 20.07 -7.29
N CYS A 338 -16.86 19.27 -8.33
CA CYS A 338 -17.01 17.81 -8.21
C CYS A 338 -15.67 17.10 -7.96
N GLY A 339 -14.54 17.73 -8.31
CA GLY A 339 -13.22 17.12 -8.36
C GLY A 339 -12.99 16.29 -9.61
N GLU A 340 -11.73 16.21 -10.00
CA GLU A 340 -11.20 15.43 -11.12
C GLU A 340 -9.84 14.83 -10.73
N ILE A 341 -9.63 13.57 -11.11
CA ILE A 341 -8.40 12.81 -10.84
C ILE A 341 -7.90 12.24 -12.16
N ASP A 342 -6.85 12.83 -12.71
CA ASP A 342 -6.21 12.38 -13.94
C ASP A 342 -5.09 11.41 -13.58
N VAL A 343 -5.38 10.12 -13.67
CA VAL A 343 -4.41 9.04 -13.36
C VAL A 343 -3.36 8.96 -14.46
N MET A 344 -3.73 9.28 -15.70
CA MET A 344 -2.83 9.28 -16.84
C MET A 344 -3.34 10.20 -17.93
N GLU A 345 -2.53 11.19 -18.29
CA GLU A 345 -2.61 11.94 -19.54
C GLU A 345 -1.18 12.19 -20.06
N PRO A 346 -0.90 12.17 -21.37
CA PRO A 346 0.40 12.57 -21.87
C PRO A 346 0.52 14.10 -21.98
N ASN A 347 1.73 14.63 -21.80
CA ASN A 347 2.00 16.01 -22.21
C ASN A 347 2.08 16.16 -23.75
N ILE A 348 2.19 17.40 -24.24
CA ILE A 348 2.67 17.68 -25.61
C ILE A 348 4.18 17.94 -25.46
N PRO A 349 5.09 17.05 -25.89
CA PRO A 349 5.07 16.19 -27.09
C PRO A 349 5.11 14.67 -26.81
N LYS A 350 4.32 14.17 -25.84
CA LYS A 350 4.29 12.76 -25.37
C LYS A 350 5.64 12.27 -24.81
N THR A 351 6.35 13.15 -24.10
CA THR A 351 7.60 12.83 -23.38
C THR A 351 7.38 12.65 -21.88
N GLU A 352 6.18 12.91 -21.38
CA GLU A 352 5.83 12.73 -19.98
C GLU A 352 4.43 12.16 -19.85
N ILE A 353 4.21 11.37 -18.80
CA ILE A 353 2.87 11.05 -18.29
C ILE A 353 2.57 11.96 -17.10
N LEU A 354 1.48 12.69 -17.21
CA LEU A 354 0.96 13.60 -16.20
C LEU A 354 -0.01 12.85 -15.28
N ALA A 355 0.12 13.15 -14.00
CA ALA A 355 -0.83 12.79 -12.96
C ALA A 355 -1.31 14.07 -12.31
N THR A 356 -2.60 14.38 -12.48
CA THR A 356 -3.16 15.69 -12.13
C THR A 356 -4.42 15.55 -11.27
N TRP A 357 -4.60 16.51 -10.37
CA TRP A 357 -5.85 16.70 -9.64
C TRP A 357 -6.37 18.09 -9.91
N HIS A 358 -7.67 18.22 -10.23
CA HIS A 358 -8.36 19.50 -10.35
C HIS A 358 -9.49 19.61 -9.33
N TRP A 359 -9.59 20.75 -8.64
CA TRP A 359 -10.67 20.96 -7.69
C TRP A 359 -10.97 22.44 -7.40
N ASN A 360 -12.15 22.68 -6.81
CA ASN A 360 -12.45 23.90 -6.07
C ASN A 360 -13.25 23.55 -4.82
N ASN A 361 -12.73 23.92 -3.65
CA ASN A 361 -13.34 23.66 -2.34
C ASN A 361 -13.90 24.93 -1.67
N GLY A 362 -14.29 25.93 -2.48
CA GLY A 362 -14.74 27.24 -2.01
C GLY A 362 -13.63 28.30 -1.92
N SER A 363 -12.38 27.91 -2.18
CA SER A 363 -11.20 28.80 -2.15
C SER A 363 -10.71 29.21 -3.54
N GLY A 364 -11.52 29.01 -4.58
CA GLY A 364 -11.12 29.17 -5.97
C GLY A 364 -10.57 27.88 -6.59
N TYR A 365 -10.40 27.91 -7.92
CA TYR A 365 -9.86 26.79 -8.68
C TYR A 365 -8.40 26.51 -8.29
N LYS A 366 -8.09 25.24 -8.09
CA LYS A 366 -6.76 24.73 -7.79
C LYS A 366 -6.50 23.49 -8.62
N TYR A 367 -5.21 23.25 -8.88
CA TYR A 367 -4.76 22.00 -9.46
C TYR A 367 -3.39 21.63 -8.87
N ASN A 368 -3.07 20.33 -8.92
CA ASN A 368 -1.75 19.79 -8.59
C ASN A 368 -1.37 18.81 -9.70
N SER A 369 -0.31 19.12 -10.45
CA SER A 369 0.15 18.30 -11.57
C SER A 369 1.64 18.01 -11.42
N LYS A 370 2.03 16.75 -11.68
CA LYS A 370 3.42 16.33 -11.87
C LYS A 370 3.51 15.37 -13.04
N GLY A 371 4.67 15.36 -13.68
CA GLY A 371 4.99 14.48 -14.81
C GLY A 371 6.06 13.46 -14.48
N LEU A 372 5.93 12.26 -15.05
CA LEU A 372 6.98 11.26 -15.12
C LEU A 372 7.55 11.23 -16.54
N ALA A 373 8.85 11.50 -16.66
CA ALA A 373 9.56 11.43 -17.93
C ALA A 373 9.50 10.01 -18.54
N THR A 374 9.19 9.95 -19.83
CA THR A 374 9.08 8.73 -20.63
C THR A 374 9.37 9.04 -22.10
N THR A 375 9.07 8.10 -23.00
CA THR A 375 9.07 8.36 -24.43
C THR A 375 7.77 7.86 -25.04
N ASN A 376 7.35 8.51 -26.12
CA ASN A 376 6.18 8.10 -26.90
C ASN A 376 6.28 6.62 -27.35
N ALA A 377 7.48 6.17 -27.73
CA ALA A 377 7.72 4.76 -28.08
C ALA A 377 7.48 3.82 -26.88
N ASN A 378 7.90 4.21 -25.68
CA ASN A 378 7.71 3.40 -24.49
C ASN A 378 6.21 3.20 -24.18
N THR A 379 5.43 4.28 -24.15
CA THR A 379 4.01 4.23 -23.77
C THR A 379 3.08 3.66 -24.85
N SER A 380 3.48 3.74 -26.13
CA SER A 380 2.67 3.20 -27.23
C SER A 380 2.97 1.75 -27.59
N GLN A 381 4.22 1.28 -27.36
CA GLN A 381 4.62 -0.08 -27.73
C GLN A 381 4.51 -1.08 -26.57
N LYS A 382 4.50 -0.60 -25.32
CA LYS A 382 4.49 -1.46 -24.12
C LYS A 382 3.29 -1.15 -23.24
N PHE A 383 2.71 -2.21 -22.68
CA PHE A 383 1.73 -2.06 -21.63
C PHE A 383 2.41 -1.54 -20.36
N HIS A 384 1.74 -0.58 -19.73
CA HIS A 384 2.08 -0.08 -18.40
C HIS A 384 0.86 -0.17 -17.50
N ILE A 385 1.10 -0.29 -16.20
CA ILE A 385 0.03 -0.28 -15.20
C ILE A 385 -0.05 1.14 -14.64
N TYR A 386 -1.18 1.81 -14.84
CA TYR A 386 -1.47 3.11 -14.26
C TYR A 386 -2.28 2.87 -12.99
N THR A 387 -1.74 3.27 -11.84
CA THR A 387 -2.30 2.94 -10.53
C THR A 387 -2.67 4.19 -9.76
N LEU A 388 -3.89 4.25 -9.23
CA LEU A 388 -4.28 5.20 -8.19
C LEU A 388 -4.44 4.43 -6.88
N ILE A 389 -3.68 4.81 -5.85
CA ILE A 389 -3.88 4.40 -4.46
C ILE A 389 -4.54 5.57 -3.76
N TRP A 390 -5.76 5.39 -3.27
CA TRP A 390 -6.58 6.45 -2.70
C TRP A 390 -7.20 6.00 -1.39
N ASN A 391 -6.87 6.68 -0.30
CA ASN A 391 -7.47 6.44 1.02
C ASN A 391 -7.93 7.76 1.64
N GLU A 392 -8.38 7.72 2.90
CA GLU A 392 -8.89 8.91 3.59
C GLU A 392 -7.82 9.97 3.90
N THR A 393 -6.54 9.61 3.85
CA THR A 393 -5.42 10.50 4.17
C THR A 393 -4.64 10.96 2.94
N SER A 394 -4.46 10.11 1.93
CA SER A 394 -3.62 10.41 0.76
C SER A 394 -4.14 9.78 -0.54
N MET A 395 -3.69 10.38 -1.63
CA MET A 395 -3.89 9.93 -3.00
C MET A 395 -2.53 9.88 -3.70
N LYS A 396 -2.19 8.74 -4.28
CA LYS A 396 -0.91 8.51 -4.96
C LYS A 396 -1.15 7.89 -6.33
N ILE A 397 -0.52 8.46 -7.35
CA ILE A 397 -0.62 7.98 -8.73
C ILE A 397 0.74 7.45 -9.18
N TYR A 398 0.73 6.24 -9.75
CA TYR A 398 1.92 5.54 -10.22
C TYR A 398 1.80 5.14 -11.69
N MET A 399 2.95 5.02 -12.34
CA MET A 399 3.11 4.24 -13.56
C MET A 399 4.06 3.07 -13.27
N ASN A 400 3.52 1.86 -13.35
CA ASN A 400 4.12 0.64 -12.83
C ASN A 400 4.38 0.80 -11.32
N GLU A 401 5.66 0.75 -10.90
CA GLU A 401 6.07 0.91 -9.50
C GLU A 401 6.58 2.32 -9.19
N ILE A 402 6.58 3.24 -10.17
CA ILE A 402 7.16 4.58 -10.03
C ILE A 402 6.06 5.58 -9.66
N LEU A 403 6.20 6.23 -8.50
CA LEU A 403 5.32 7.31 -8.06
C LEU A 403 5.49 8.52 -8.99
N ILE A 404 4.38 9.00 -9.54
CA ILE A 404 4.33 10.23 -10.36
C ILE A 404 3.98 11.42 -9.48
N ASN A 405 2.89 11.29 -8.72
CA ASN A 405 2.36 12.39 -7.93
C ASN A 405 1.62 11.90 -6.67
N GLU A 406 1.58 12.75 -5.66
CA GLU A 406 0.92 12.50 -4.37
C GLU A 406 0.32 13.79 -3.81
N ILE A 407 -0.88 13.67 -3.24
CA ILE A 407 -1.54 14.72 -2.45
C ILE A 407 -2.23 14.13 -1.22
N GLU A 408 -2.51 14.99 -0.23
CA GLU A 408 -3.45 14.67 0.83
C GLU A 408 -4.87 14.57 0.29
N THR A 409 -5.66 13.64 0.84
CA THR A 409 -7.08 13.53 0.51
C THR A 409 -7.86 14.68 1.13
N ILE A 410 -8.22 15.65 0.30
CA ILE A 410 -9.00 16.84 0.69
C ILE A 410 -10.34 16.87 -0.04
N LYS A 411 -11.32 17.66 0.43
CA LYS A 411 -12.53 17.95 -0.36
C LYS A 411 -12.13 18.54 -1.73
N PRO A 412 -12.71 18.07 -2.84
CA PRO A 412 -13.84 17.13 -2.96
C PRO A 412 -13.44 15.64 -3.15
N PHE A 413 -12.19 15.24 -2.97
CA PHE A 413 -11.69 13.86 -3.15
C PHE A 413 -12.05 12.89 -2.01
N ASN A 414 -13.06 13.22 -1.20
CA ASN A 414 -13.56 12.42 -0.08
C ASN A 414 -15.01 11.97 -0.32
N GLN A 415 -15.36 11.69 -1.58
CA GLN A 415 -16.67 11.20 -2.04
C GLN A 415 -16.47 10.13 -3.13
N GLU A 416 -17.56 9.60 -3.70
CA GLU A 416 -17.47 8.61 -4.78
C GLU A 416 -17.06 9.24 -6.13
N PHE A 417 -16.16 8.57 -6.84
CA PHE A 417 -15.71 8.91 -8.20
C PHE A 417 -15.95 7.73 -9.14
N TYR A 418 -16.15 8.02 -10.43
CA TYR A 418 -16.28 7.01 -11.48
C TYR A 418 -15.20 7.20 -12.56
N ILE A 419 -14.87 6.13 -13.27
CA ILE A 419 -13.77 6.06 -14.23
C ILE A 419 -14.25 6.55 -15.59
N LEU A 420 -13.42 7.37 -16.23
CA LEU A 420 -13.54 7.81 -17.61
C LEU A 420 -12.35 7.33 -18.43
N LEU A 421 -12.64 6.90 -19.65
CA LEU A 421 -11.64 6.49 -20.65
C LEU A 421 -11.99 7.13 -21.98
N ASN A 422 -11.04 7.83 -22.59
CA ASN A 422 -11.25 8.44 -23.91
C ASN A 422 -9.95 8.70 -24.67
N ILE A 423 -10.11 9.05 -25.94
CA ILE A 423 -9.09 9.75 -26.72
C ILE A 423 -9.72 11.01 -27.29
N ALA A 424 -9.36 12.16 -26.77
CA ALA A 424 -9.65 13.44 -27.40
C ALA A 424 -8.73 13.68 -28.61
N MET A 425 -9.16 14.54 -29.53
CA MET A 425 -8.40 14.95 -30.72
C MET A 425 -8.16 16.45 -30.69
N GLY A 426 -6.90 16.84 -30.84
CA GLY A 426 -6.46 18.22 -30.76
C GLY A 426 -6.62 18.81 -29.36
N GLY A 427 -7.13 20.03 -29.28
CA GLY A 427 -7.32 20.71 -27.99
C GLY A 427 -6.02 21.01 -27.25
N ASN A 428 -6.16 21.37 -25.99
CA ASN A 428 -5.08 21.91 -25.17
C ASN A 428 -3.91 20.94 -24.93
N LEU A 429 -4.15 19.64 -24.79
CA LEU A 429 -3.11 18.62 -24.57
C LEU A 429 -2.95 17.59 -25.70
N GLY A 430 -3.83 17.58 -26.71
CA GLY A 430 -3.57 16.84 -27.96
C GLY A 430 -2.74 17.67 -28.95
N GLY A 431 -2.88 18.99 -28.92
CA GLY A 431 -2.09 19.93 -29.73
C GLY A 431 -2.37 19.81 -31.23
N ALA A 432 -1.36 20.09 -32.05
CA ALA A 432 -1.48 19.99 -33.51
C ALA A 432 -1.66 18.52 -33.94
N ILE A 433 -2.73 18.25 -34.70
CA ILE A 433 -2.98 16.93 -35.26
C ILE A 433 -2.08 16.70 -36.47
N ASP A 434 -1.43 15.54 -36.53
CA ASP A 434 -0.65 15.13 -37.70
C ASP A 434 -1.52 15.21 -38.97
N PRO A 435 -1.12 15.94 -40.02
CA PRO A 435 -1.91 16.05 -41.25
C PRO A 435 -2.21 14.69 -41.91
N ASN A 436 -1.36 13.69 -41.67
CA ASN A 436 -1.49 12.32 -42.17
C ASN A 436 -2.21 11.38 -41.20
N PHE A 437 -2.76 11.87 -40.10
CA PHE A 437 -3.53 11.05 -39.17
C PHE A 437 -4.70 10.36 -39.90
N ILE A 438 -4.80 9.03 -39.75
CA ILE A 438 -5.93 8.22 -40.25
C ILE A 438 -6.71 7.65 -39.07
N SER A 439 -6.04 6.92 -38.19
CA SER A 439 -6.58 6.43 -36.93
C SER A 439 -5.47 6.01 -35.99
N ASP A 440 -5.73 6.04 -34.68
CA ASP A 440 -4.85 5.48 -33.66
C ASP A 440 -5.68 4.96 -32.47
N SER A 441 -5.11 4.14 -31.59
CA SER A 441 -5.87 3.49 -30.52
C SER A 441 -5.14 3.48 -29.18
N MET A 442 -5.93 3.63 -28.13
CA MET A 442 -5.57 3.27 -26.76
C MET A 442 -6.06 1.84 -26.54
N GLU A 443 -5.16 0.97 -26.11
CA GLU A 443 -5.43 -0.44 -25.87
C GLU A 443 -5.36 -0.72 -24.37
N ILE A 444 -6.42 -1.26 -23.79
CA ILE A 444 -6.54 -1.51 -22.34
C ILE A 444 -6.77 -3.00 -22.12
N ASP A 445 -5.87 -3.64 -21.39
CA ASP A 445 -5.90 -5.07 -21.05
C ASP A 445 -6.88 -5.36 -19.91
N TYR A 446 -6.81 -4.60 -18.83
CA TYR A 446 -7.78 -4.73 -17.74
C TYR A 446 -7.96 -3.43 -16.98
N ILE A 447 -9.06 -3.36 -16.25
CA ILE A 447 -9.32 -2.39 -15.19
C ILE A 447 -9.75 -3.15 -13.95
N ARG A 448 -9.10 -2.88 -12.82
CA ARG A 448 -9.41 -3.52 -11.54
C ARG A 448 -9.45 -2.48 -10.44
N VAL A 449 -10.51 -2.53 -9.63
CA VAL A 449 -10.65 -1.71 -8.42
C VAL A 449 -10.62 -2.65 -7.23
N TYR A 450 -9.71 -2.36 -6.29
CA TYR A 450 -9.56 -3.09 -5.04
C TYR A 450 -9.86 -2.16 -3.87
N GLN A 451 -10.50 -2.68 -2.84
CA GLN A 451 -10.70 -1.97 -1.58
C GLN A 451 -10.07 -2.75 -0.43
N ALA A 452 -9.95 -2.05 0.70
CA ALA A 452 -9.40 -2.65 1.90
C ALA A 452 -10.36 -3.74 2.35
N SER A 453 -9.81 -4.89 2.74
CA SER A 453 -10.60 -5.88 3.45
C SER A 453 -11.23 -5.20 4.66
N SER A 454 -12.55 -5.07 4.70
CA SER A 454 -13.21 -4.47 5.85
C SER A 454 -12.99 -5.40 7.05
N LEU A 455 -12.21 -4.96 8.04
CA LEU A 455 -12.31 -5.47 9.40
C LEU A 455 -13.61 -4.92 9.98
N SER A 456 -14.75 -5.45 9.51
CA SER A 456 -16.09 -4.98 9.86
C SER A 456 -16.70 -5.82 10.99
N THR A 457 -17.29 -5.14 11.97
CA THR A 457 -18.29 -5.71 12.89
C THR A 457 -19.73 -5.52 12.40
N ASN A 458 -19.96 -4.99 11.19
CA ASN A 458 -21.28 -4.68 10.66
C ASN A 458 -21.74 -5.65 9.56
N ASP A 459 -22.98 -6.10 9.78
CA ASP A 459 -23.79 -7.04 9.01
C ASP A 459 -24.07 -6.55 7.57
N ASN A 460 -23.83 -7.41 6.57
CA ASN A 460 -24.50 -7.29 5.28
C ASN A 460 -25.95 -7.75 5.46
N THR A 461 -26.89 -6.82 5.37
CA THR A 461 -28.33 -7.07 5.45
C THR A 461 -28.86 -7.73 4.18
N ILE A 462 -29.03 -9.06 4.22
CA ILE A 462 -30.25 -9.74 3.73
C ILE A 462 -30.59 -10.85 4.73
N ASN A 463 -31.84 -10.85 5.21
CA ASN A 463 -32.46 -11.70 6.23
C ASN A 463 -32.09 -11.39 7.69
N GLU A 464 -32.77 -10.38 8.24
CA GLU A 464 -32.99 -10.30 9.67
C GLU A 464 -33.62 -11.61 10.20
N LYS A 465 -33.06 -12.06 11.33
CA LYS A 465 -33.44 -13.15 12.24
C LYS A 465 -32.84 -14.53 11.89
N LYS A 466 -31.99 -15.03 12.81
CA LYS A 466 -32.32 -16.14 13.74
C LYS A 466 -31.09 -16.85 14.38
N ILE A 467 -29.92 -16.22 14.50
CA ILE A 467 -28.82 -16.74 15.34
C ILE A 467 -28.83 -16.01 16.69
N LYS A 468 -28.95 -16.76 17.79
CA LYS A 468 -28.84 -16.26 19.17
C LYS A 468 -27.58 -16.83 19.83
N VAL A 469 -26.77 -15.96 20.43
CA VAL A 469 -25.59 -16.32 21.22
C VAL A 469 -25.80 -15.85 22.65
N PHE A 470 -25.86 -16.78 23.62
CA PHE A 470 -26.17 -16.47 25.01
C PHE A 470 -25.65 -17.57 25.97
N PRO A 471 -25.51 -17.30 27.28
CA PRO A 471 -25.60 -15.98 27.91
C PRO A 471 -24.43 -15.09 27.48
N ASN A 472 -24.67 -13.79 27.46
CA ASN A 472 -23.63 -12.77 27.24
C ASN A 472 -23.92 -11.60 28.19
N PRO A 473 -23.16 -11.42 29.29
CA PRO A 473 -21.87 -12.07 29.60
C PRO A 473 -21.94 -13.59 29.82
N VAL A 474 -20.87 -14.30 29.44
CA VAL A 474 -20.72 -15.75 29.58
C VAL A 474 -19.76 -16.10 30.72
N ASN A 475 -20.12 -17.12 31.52
CA ASN A 475 -19.20 -17.74 32.46
C ASN A 475 -18.41 -18.84 31.73
N ASN A 476 -18.87 -20.09 31.74
CA ASN A 476 -18.11 -21.19 31.15
C ASN A 476 -18.81 -21.85 29.96
N GLN A 477 -20.11 -21.62 29.75
CA GLN A 477 -20.86 -22.28 28.68
C GLN A 477 -21.56 -21.24 27.81
N LEU A 478 -21.22 -21.23 26.53
CA LEU A 478 -21.84 -20.39 25.52
C LEU A 478 -22.75 -21.23 24.63
N GLU A 479 -23.98 -20.81 24.45
CA GLU A 479 -24.96 -21.46 23.60
C GLU A 479 -25.21 -20.66 22.33
N ILE A 480 -25.21 -21.34 21.19
CA ILE A 480 -25.53 -20.81 19.87
C ILE A 480 -26.76 -21.53 19.35
N ARG A 481 -27.84 -20.77 19.08
CA ARG A 481 -29.07 -21.29 18.48
C ARG A 481 -29.31 -20.65 17.13
N PHE A 482 -29.54 -21.48 16.13
CA PHE A 482 -30.04 -21.10 14.81
C PHE A 482 -31.51 -21.48 14.76
N ALA A 483 -32.37 -20.67 14.15
CA ALA A 483 -33.71 -21.12 13.84
C ALA A 483 -33.92 -21.31 12.34
N ASN A 484 -34.51 -22.46 11.99
CA ASN A 484 -34.66 -23.00 10.64
C ASN A 484 -33.32 -23.16 9.90
N PHE A 485 -32.43 -24.00 10.43
CA PHE A 485 -31.07 -24.15 9.92
C PHE A 485 -30.72 -25.62 9.65
N SER A 486 -30.25 -25.91 8.43
CA SER A 486 -29.91 -27.24 7.93
C SER A 486 -28.48 -27.37 7.41
N ASP A 487 -27.72 -26.27 7.33
CA ASP A 487 -26.38 -26.24 6.72
C ASP A 487 -25.29 -26.58 7.75
N THR A 488 -24.07 -26.81 7.27
CA THR A 488 -22.88 -26.85 8.14
C THR A 488 -22.37 -25.43 8.36
N TYR A 489 -21.95 -25.13 9.58
CA TYR A 489 -21.29 -23.88 9.92
C TYR A 489 -19.98 -24.11 10.67
N GLN A 490 -19.06 -23.18 10.47
CA GLN A 490 -17.82 -23.06 11.23
C GLN A 490 -17.96 -21.86 12.17
N GLY A 491 -17.67 -22.07 13.45
CA GLY A 491 -17.49 -20.97 14.39
C GLY A 491 -16.03 -20.79 14.77
N THR A 492 -15.60 -19.53 14.85
CA THR A 492 -14.23 -19.17 15.24
C THR A 492 -14.27 -18.07 16.29
N ILE A 493 -13.59 -18.28 17.41
CA ILE A 493 -13.41 -17.28 18.46
C ILE A 493 -12.05 -16.61 18.27
N TYR A 494 -12.04 -15.29 18.25
CA TYR A 494 -10.87 -14.43 18.18
C TYR A 494 -10.76 -13.59 19.46
N ASP A 495 -9.53 -13.29 19.87
CA ASP A 495 -9.28 -12.21 20.82
C ASP A 495 -9.36 -10.83 20.13
N LEU A 496 -9.22 -9.76 20.90
CA LEU A 496 -9.30 -8.39 20.38
C LEU A 496 -8.16 -8.01 19.42
N THR A 497 -7.08 -8.80 19.36
CA THR A 497 -5.98 -8.59 18.41
C THR A 497 -6.22 -9.28 17.07
N GLY A 498 -7.34 -10.01 16.93
CA GLY A 498 -7.65 -10.80 15.75
C GLY A 498 -6.98 -12.18 15.75
N LYS A 499 -6.28 -12.58 16.81
CA LYS A 499 -5.70 -13.92 16.93
C LYS A 499 -6.81 -14.94 17.16
N LYS A 500 -6.79 -16.01 16.36
CA LYS A 500 -7.69 -17.16 16.49
C LYS A 500 -7.38 -17.90 17.79
N VAL A 501 -8.38 -18.01 18.67
CA VAL A 501 -8.27 -18.68 19.97
C VAL A 501 -8.91 -20.07 19.92
N HIS A 502 -10.01 -20.23 19.18
CA HIS A 502 -10.71 -21.50 19.07
C HIS A 502 -11.51 -21.60 17.77
N THR A 503 -11.68 -22.81 17.25
CA THR A 503 -12.52 -23.08 16.07
C THR A 503 -13.29 -24.38 16.27
N PHE A 504 -14.54 -24.40 15.81
CA PHE A 504 -15.39 -25.59 15.81
C PHE A 504 -16.23 -25.63 14.53
N ASN A 505 -16.61 -26.84 14.10
CA ASN A 505 -17.56 -27.06 13.02
C ASN A 505 -18.78 -27.78 13.58
N HIS A 506 -19.98 -27.47 13.08
CA HIS A 506 -21.21 -28.11 13.53
C HIS A 506 -22.27 -28.09 12.43
N GLN A 507 -23.19 -29.05 12.49
CA GLN A 507 -24.29 -29.21 11.52
C GLN A 507 -25.59 -29.53 12.28
N SER A 508 -26.00 -28.62 13.16
CA SER A 508 -27.30 -28.68 13.83
C SER A 508 -27.76 -27.28 14.22
N SER A 509 -29.06 -27.11 14.47
CA SER A 509 -29.66 -25.84 14.86
C SER A 509 -29.22 -25.32 16.25
N GLN A 510 -28.47 -26.12 17.03
CA GLN A 510 -28.02 -25.73 18.35
C GLN A 510 -26.64 -26.31 18.69
N LYS A 511 -25.78 -25.49 19.31
CA LYS A 511 -24.48 -25.91 19.84
C LYS A 511 -24.19 -25.24 21.18
N THR A 512 -23.75 -26.03 22.15
CA THR A 512 -23.13 -25.54 23.38
C THR A 512 -21.62 -25.68 23.28
N ILE A 513 -20.89 -24.65 23.72
CA ILE A 513 -19.43 -24.56 23.70
C ILE A 513 -18.95 -24.30 25.13
N ASP A 514 -17.98 -25.09 25.59
CA ASP A 514 -17.24 -24.78 26.82
C ASP A 514 -16.18 -23.73 26.51
N VAL A 515 -16.28 -22.56 27.14
CA VAL A 515 -15.39 -21.40 27.01
C VAL A 515 -14.61 -21.12 28.29
N SER A 516 -14.50 -22.09 29.20
CA SER A 516 -13.73 -21.97 30.45
C SER A 516 -12.24 -21.67 30.24
N PHE A 517 -11.70 -22.00 29.06
CA PHE A 517 -10.33 -21.70 28.67
C PHE A 517 -10.07 -20.22 28.36
N LEU A 518 -11.11 -19.40 28.17
CA LEU A 518 -10.99 -17.97 27.93
C LEU A 518 -10.77 -17.22 29.26
N LYS A 519 -9.80 -16.31 29.29
CA LYS A 519 -9.65 -15.34 30.40
C LYS A 519 -10.78 -14.31 30.35
N SER A 520 -11.10 -13.67 31.47
CA SER A 520 -12.06 -12.56 31.53
C SER A 520 -11.69 -11.47 30.53
N GLY A 521 -12.67 -11.00 29.75
CA GLY A 521 -12.42 -10.03 28.67
C GLY A 521 -13.39 -10.15 27.49
N PHE A 522 -13.14 -9.34 26.46
CA PHE A 522 -13.94 -9.35 25.23
C PHE A 522 -13.33 -10.24 24.16
N TYR A 523 -14.20 -10.96 23.45
CA TYR A 523 -13.85 -11.82 22.32
C TYR A 523 -14.84 -11.61 21.18
N LEU A 524 -14.43 -11.99 19.98
CA LEU A 524 -15.29 -12.00 18.80
C LEU A 524 -15.53 -13.44 18.35
N LEU A 525 -16.79 -13.84 18.25
CA LEU A 525 -17.20 -15.10 17.64
C LEU A 525 -17.69 -14.83 16.23
N ASN A 526 -16.96 -15.33 15.25
CA ASN A 526 -17.39 -15.40 13.87
C ASN A 526 -18.10 -16.73 13.61
N ILE A 527 -19.25 -16.70 12.95
CA ILE A 527 -19.98 -17.87 12.45
C ILE A 527 -20.05 -17.77 10.93
N LYS A 528 -19.48 -18.73 10.22
CA LYS A 528 -19.42 -18.80 8.76
C LYS A 528 -20.14 -20.03 8.22
N THR A 529 -20.93 -19.86 7.16
CA THR A 529 -21.58 -20.92 6.37
C THR A 529 -21.16 -20.80 4.90
N ASN A 530 -21.72 -21.65 4.03
CA ASN A 530 -21.42 -21.64 2.59
C ASN A 530 -21.88 -20.36 1.85
N GLY A 531 -22.66 -19.49 2.48
CA GLY A 531 -23.17 -18.26 1.84
C GLY A 531 -23.23 -17.02 2.72
N TYR A 532 -22.93 -17.12 4.02
CA TYR A 532 -22.95 -15.97 4.92
C TYR A 532 -21.95 -16.08 6.08
N SER A 533 -21.60 -14.94 6.67
CA SER A 533 -20.72 -14.82 7.82
C SER A 533 -21.30 -13.78 8.79
N LYS A 534 -21.30 -14.08 10.10
CA LYS A 534 -21.81 -13.16 11.13
C LYS A 534 -20.90 -13.14 12.36
N ASN A 535 -20.65 -11.95 12.89
CA ASN A 535 -19.84 -11.73 14.09
C ASN A 535 -20.71 -11.45 15.32
N PHE A 536 -20.30 -11.97 16.47
CA PHE A 536 -20.89 -11.73 17.78
C PHE A 536 -19.81 -11.30 18.76
N LYS A 537 -20.08 -10.24 19.53
CA LYS A 537 -19.24 -9.86 20.66
C LYS A 537 -19.58 -10.73 21.86
N ILE A 538 -18.59 -11.40 22.45
CA ILE A 538 -18.73 -12.18 23.68
C ILE A 538 -17.97 -11.46 24.79
N LEU A 539 -18.62 -11.25 25.93
CA LEU A 539 -18.00 -10.79 27.17
C LEU A 539 -17.86 -12.00 28.11
N LYS A 540 -16.61 -12.42 28.37
CA LYS A 540 -16.28 -13.45 29.35
C LYS A 540 -16.12 -12.81 30.72
N ASN A 541 -16.91 -13.25 31.69
CA ASN A 541 -16.73 -12.88 33.11
C ASN A 541 -15.49 -13.54 33.70
#